data_AF-A0A974P5L5-F1
#
_entry.id   AF-A0A974P5L5-F1
#
_cell.length_a   1.000
_cell.length_b   1.000
_cell.length_c   1.000
_cell.angle_alpha   90.00
_cell.angle_beta   90.00
_cell.angle_gamma   90.00
#
_symmetry.space_group_name_H-M   'P 1'
#
loop_
_entity.id
_entity.type
_entity.pdbx_description
1 polymer ?
#
loop_
_entity_poly.entity_id
_entity_poly.type
_entity_poly.pdbx_seq_one_letter_code
_entity_poly.pdbx_strand_id
1 'polypeptide(L)'
;MAGVPADGLRIPVSVYALAKDLGLPYENIRRRVKKLLDAGVCITVDGGVVIPGATVVRQSNLDLIAETQIATEKFVAEAGRFGVTAAQHYRPPTADLPKQIIRLAMNYFLDATTFTAKGMKVDVVAVLVLRAINMANISHVTHDPALAVTYAGMEEILPHEARQPTSVYSVGRFLHLPYETARRAVIRLEERGLVQRGPKGLFVSPDVVTRPDVLEGMLYLVALTEAYLKDLARVGIAYRPNPGSPG
;
A
#
# COMPACT_ATOMS: atom_id res chain seq x y z
N MET A 1 -14.10 -6.51 -25.97
CA MET A 1 -13.07 -6.04 -25.02
C MET A 1 -12.10 -5.14 -25.76
N ALA A 2 -12.17 -3.82 -25.55
CA ALA A 2 -11.16 -2.92 -26.11
C ALA A 2 -9.81 -3.13 -25.41
N GLY A 3 -8.85 -3.65 -26.18
CA GLY A 3 -7.43 -3.28 -26.24
C GLY A 3 -6.62 -3.34 -24.94
N VAL A 4 -6.16 -4.52 -24.52
CA VAL A 4 -4.84 -4.54 -23.87
C VAL A 4 -3.84 -4.01 -24.90
N PRO A 5 -3.03 -2.96 -24.59
CA PRO A 5 -2.09 -2.42 -25.57
C PRO A 5 -1.20 -3.53 -26.14
N ALA A 6 -0.73 -3.39 -27.38
CA ALA A 6 0.28 -4.29 -27.92
C ALA A 6 1.55 -4.25 -27.04
N ASP A 7 2.27 -5.36 -26.96
CA ASP A 7 3.46 -5.43 -26.08
C ASP A 7 4.57 -4.47 -26.51
N GLY A 8 4.67 -4.16 -27.80
CA GLY A 8 5.59 -3.13 -28.32
C GLY A 8 5.27 -1.69 -27.88
N LEU A 9 4.08 -1.44 -27.31
CA LEU A 9 3.73 -0.14 -26.70
C LEU A 9 4.11 -0.05 -25.23
N ARG A 10 4.64 -1.13 -24.63
CA ARG A 10 5.08 -1.13 -23.23
C ARG A 10 6.47 -0.56 -23.13
N ILE A 11 6.67 0.25 -22.11
CA ILE A 11 7.98 0.79 -21.78
C ILE A 11 8.70 -0.26 -20.92
N PRO A 12 9.83 -0.82 -21.39
CA PRO A 12 10.59 -1.78 -20.61
C PRO A 12 11.27 -1.10 -19.41
N VAL A 13 11.37 -1.84 -18.31
CA VAL A 13 12.10 -1.38 -17.12
C VAL A 13 13.33 -2.25 -16.88
N SER A 14 14.47 -1.60 -16.63
CA SER A 14 15.71 -2.31 -16.32
C SER A 14 15.71 -2.81 -14.87
N VAL A 15 16.40 -3.92 -14.62
CA VAL A 15 16.63 -4.45 -13.25
C VAL A 15 17.32 -3.41 -12.37
N TYR A 16 18.20 -2.59 -12.95
CA TYR A 16 18.88 -1.51 -12.25
C TYR A 16 17.91 -0.40 -11.81
N ALA A 17 17.02 0.04 -12.70
CA ALA A 17 15.99 1.03 -12.36
C ALA A 17 15.10 0.51 -11.22
N LEU A 18 14.62 -0.73 -11.31
CA LEU A 18 13.86 -1.37 -10.23
C LEU A 18 14.62 -1.41 -8.90
N ALA A 19 15.91 -1.72 -8.91
CA ALA A 19 16.75 -1.74 -7.71
C ALA A 19 16.89 -0.34 -7.08
N LYS A 20 17.12 0.67 -7.93
CA LYS A 20 17.22 2.06 -7.51
C LYS A 20 15.91 2.56 -6.91
N ASP A 21 14.78 2.35 -7.58
CA ASP A 21 13.47 2.90 -7.19
C ASP A 21 12.93 2.22 -5.92
N LEU A 22 13.17 0.91 -5.76
CA LEU A 22 12.77 0.16 -4.57
C LEU A 22 13.77 0.27 -3.41
N GLY A 23 14.93 0.91 -3.62
CA GLY A 23 15.99 1.01 -2.61
C GLY A 23 16.55 -0.35 -2.17
N LEU A 24 16.60 -1.33 -3.08
CA LEU A 24 17.01 -2.71 -2.77
C LEU A 24 18.31 -3.08 -3.51
N PRO A 25 19.15 -3.97 -2.95
CA PRO A 25 20.36 -4.42 -3.63
C PRO A 25 20.06 -5.02 -5.01
N TYR A 26 20.87 -4.66 -6.01
CA TYR A 26 20.70 -5.12 -7.39
C TYR A 26 20.55 -6.65 -7.48
N GLU A 27 21.41 -7.40 -6.80
CA GLU A 27 21.37 -8.87 -6.84
C GLU A 27 20.06 -9.45 -6.27
N ASN A 28 19.46 -8.78 -5.27
CA ASN A 28 18.17 -9.18 -4.74
C ASN A 28 17.05 -8.94 -5.75
N ILE A 29 17.06 -7.80 -6.45
CA ILE A 29 16.07 -7.51 -7.50
C ILE A 29 16.27 -8.42 -8.70
N ARG A 30 17.51 -8.62 -9.16
CA ARG A 30 17.84 -9.55 -10.26
C ARG A 30 17.29 -10.94 -10.00
N ARG A 31 17.51 -11.48 -8.79
CA ARG A 31 16.95 -12.80 -8.40
C ARG A 31 15.43 -12.82 -8.36
N ARG A 32 14.78 -11.74 -7.91
CA ARG A 32 13.31 -11.63 -7.90
C ARG A 32 12.73 -11.53 -9.31
N VAL A 33 13.31 -10.70 -10.18
CA VAL A 33 12.94 -10.59 -11.59
C VAL A 33 13.12 -11.94 -12.29
N LYS A 34 14.22 -12.66 -12.03
CA LYS A 34 14.40 -14.02 -12.56
C LYS A 34 13.24 -14.93 -12.18
N LYS A 35 12.77 -14.92 -10.93
CA LYS A 35 11.60 -15.72 -10.53
C LYS A 35 10.32 -15.33 -11.27
N LEU A 36 10.13 -14.04 -11.56
CA LEU A 36 8.98 -13.57 -12.35
C LEU A 36 9.08 -14.01 -13.82
N LEU A 37 10.28 -14.02 -14.40
CA LEU A 37 10.55 -14.58 -15.73
C LEU A 37 10.31 -16.10 -15.75
N ASP A 38 10.86 -16.83 -14.78
CA ASP A 38 10.70 -18.29 -14.65
C ASP A 38 9.20 -18.66 -14.47
N ALA A 39 8.40 -17.81 -13.83
CA ALA A 39 6.96 -17.99 -13.65
C ALA A 39 6.10 -17.51 -14.84
N GLY A 40 6.72 -16.97 -15.90
CA GLY A 40 6.01 -16.44 -17.07
C GLY A 40 5.19 -15.16 -16.79
N VAL A 41 5.44 -14.48 -15.67
CA VAL A 41 4.77 -13.21 -15.34
C VAL A 41 5.32 -12.07 -16.18
N CYS A 42 6.64 -12.07 -16.40
CA CYS A 42 7.34 -11.09 -17.21
C CYS A 42 8.04 -11.77 -18.40
N ILE A 43 8.38 -10.98 -19.42
CA ILE A 43 9.30 -11.36 -20.49
C ILE A 43 10.45 -10.37 -20.58
N THR A 44 11.59 -10.82 -21.09
CA THR A 44 12.71 -9.94 -21.46
C THR A 44 12.48 -9.38 -22.84
N VAL A 45 12.71 -8.08 -23.00
CA VAL A 45 12.71 -7.35 -24.27
C VAL A 45 13.94 -6.44 -24.31
N ASP A 46 14.20 -5.78 -25.43
CA ASP A 46 15.25 -4.78 -25.48
C ASP A 46 14.99 -3.67 -24.44
N GLY A 47 16.03 -3.28 -23.71
CA GLY A 47 15.94 -2.29 -22.62
C GLY A 47 15.47 -2.82 -21.25
N GLY A 48 15.02 -4.08 -21.11
CA GLY A 48 14.70 -4.65 -19.79
C GLY A 48 13.62 -5.73 -19.77
N VAL A 49 12.64 -5.58 -18.87
CA VAL A 49 11.52 -6.50 -18.71
C VAL A 49 10.18 -5.79 -18.83
N VAL A 50 9.17 -6.52 -19.34
CA VAL A 50 7.78 -6.08 -19.42
C VAL A 50 6.82 -7.18 -18.95
N ILE A 51 5.63 -6.79 -18.49
CA ILE A 51 4.51 -7.70 -18.28
C ILE A 51 3.74 -7.79 -19.60
N PRO A 52 3.76 -8.93 -20.32
CA PRO A 52 3.11 -9.04 -21.62
C PRO A 52 1.58 -9.01 -21.48
N GLY A 53 0.89 -8.61 -22.54
CA GLY A 53 -0.56 -8.51 -22.59
C GLY A 53 -1.27 -9.82 -22.32
N ALA A 54 -0.66 -10.94 -22.75
CA ALA A 54 -1.12 -12.29 -22.44
C ALA A 54 -1.19 -12.55 -20.92
N THR A 55 -0.23 -12.04 -20.14
CA THR A 55 -0.28 -12.11 -18.68
C THR A 55 -1.43 -11.27 -18.14
N VAL A 56 -1.60 -10.04 -18.63
CA VAL A 56 -2.67 -9.12 -18.17
C VAL A 56 -4.08 -9.72 -18.33
N VAL A 57 -4.33 -10.46 -19.43
CA VAL A 57 -5.64 -11.07 -19.69
C VAL A 57 -5.80 -12.47 -19.11
N ARG A 58 -4.79 -13.01 -18.42
CA ARG A 58 -4.90 -14.31 -17.73
C ARG A 58 -5.99 -14.21 -16.65
N GLN A 59 -6.81 -15.25 -16.53
CA GLN A 59 -7.94 -15.26 -15.58
C GLN A 59 -7.55 -14.82 -14.16
N SER A 60 -6.46 -15.37 -13.63
CA SER A 60 -5.95 -14.99 -12.30
C SER A 60 -5.64 -13.49 -12.15
N ASN A 61 -5.21 -12.81 -13.22
CA ASN A 61 -4.98 -11.37 -13.20
C ASN A 61 -6.28 -10.57 -13.38
N LEU A 62 -7.26 -11.10 -14.11
CA LEU A 62 -8.59 -10.51 -14.18
C LEU A 62 -9.29 -10.57 -12.82
N ASP A 63 -9.13 -11.67 -12.09
CA ASP A 63 -9.65 -11.84 -10.73
C ASP A 63 -9.00 -10.80 -9.78
N LEU A 64 -7.67 -10.62 -9.84
CA LEU A 64 -6.97 -9.58 -9.08
C LEU A 64 -7.44 -8.16 -9.43
N ILE A 65 -7.75 -7.88 -10.70
CA ILE A 65 -8.32 -6.58 -11.11
C ILE A 65 -9.69 -6.38 -10.45
N ALA A 66 -10.54 -7.40 -10.44
CA ALA A 66 -11.85 -7.32 -9.80
C ALA A 66 -11.74 -7.15 -8.27
N GLU A 67 -10.85 -7.89 -7.61
CA GLU A 67 -10.59 -7.75 -6.18
C GLU A 67 -10.06 -6.36 -5.84
N THR A 68 -9.13 -5.83 -6.65
CA THR A 68 -8.59 -4.47 -6.48
C THR A 68 -9.67 -3.41 -6.64
N GLN A 69 -10.59 -3.61 -7.59
CA GLN A 69 -11.75 -2.74 -7.75
C GLN A 69 -12.61 -2.74 -6.48
N ILE A 70 -13.00 -3.91 -5.97
CA ILE A 70 -13.80 -4.04 -4.76
C ILE A 70 -13.11 -3.38 -3.55
N ALA A 71 -11.80 -3.61 -3.38
CA ALA A 71 -11.03 -3.00 -2.30
C ALA A 71 -10.97 -1.47 -2.43
N THR A 72 -10.83 -0.96 -3.65
CA THR A 72 -10.81 0.49 -3.92
C THR A 72 -12.16 1.14 -3.65
N GLU A 73 -13.26 0.50 -4.05
CA GLU A 73 -14.61 0.98 -3.78
C GLU A 73 -14.90 1.04 -2.28
N LYS A 74 -14.48 0.00 -1.52
CA LYS A 74 -14.56 0.01 -0.05
C LYS A 74 -13.74 1.13 0.57
N PHE A 75 -12.49 1.30 0.13
CA PHE A 75 -11.62 2.38 0.60
C PHE A 75 -12.26 3.77 0.40
N VAL A 76 -12.83 4.02 -0.79
CA VAL A 76 -13.51 5.29 -1.09
C VAL A 76 -14.76 5.47 -0.23
N ALA A 77 -15.54 4.40 0.00
CA ALA A 77 -16.71 4.46 0.85
C ALA A 77 -16.36 4.76 2.32
N GLU A 78 -15.30 4.14 2.84
CA GLU A 78 -14.80 4.39 4.20
C GLU A 78 -14.26 5.81 4.33
N ALA A 79 -13.43 6.29 3.39
CA ALA A 79 -12.94 7.66 3.37
C ALA A 79 -14.09 8.68 3.37
N GLY A 80 -15.14 8.40 2.60
CA GLY A 80 -16.36 9.19 2.55
C GLY A 80 -17.10 9.33 3.88
N ARG A 81 -17.08 8.29 4.73
CA ARG A 81 -17.67 8.34 6.08
C ARG A 81 -16.93 9.29 7.01
N PHE A 82 -15.65 9.54 6.76
CA PHE A 82 -14.83 10.50 7.50
C PHE A 82 -14.84 11.91 6.87
N GLY A 83 -15.80 12.20 5.97
CA GLY A 83 -15.95 13.51 5.33
C GLY A 83 -14.99 13.77 4.16
N VAL A 84 -14.14 12.81 3.81
CA VAL A 84 -13.22 12.94 2.67
C VAL A 84 -13.96 12.59 1.38
N THR A 85 -14.28 13.58 0.56
CA THR A 85 -15.02 13.38 -0.69
C THR A 85 -14.38 14.06 -1.90
N ALA A 86 -14.37 13.35 -3.02
CA ALA A 86 -13.92 13.84 -4.33
C ALA A 86 -15.10 14.11 -5.30
N ALA A 87 -16.34 14.22 -4.78
CA ALA A 87 -17.57 14.30 -5.59
C ALA A 87 -17.56 15.41 -6.66
N GLN A 88 -16.82 16.50 -6.44
CA GLN A 88 -16.71 17.63 -7.38
C GLN A 88 -16.01 17.28 -8.71
N HIS A 89 -15.28 16.17 -8.80
CA HIS A 89 -14.53 15.77 -10.00
C HIS A 89 -15.07 14.50 -10.68
N TYR A 90 -16.30 14.10 -10.34
CA TYR A 90 -16.91 12.89 -10.87
C TYR A 90 -17.12 12.95 -12.40
N ARG A 91 -16.77 11.86 -13.09
CA ARG A 91 -17.22 11.58 -14.47
C ARG A 91 -17.88 10.19 -14.53
N PRO A 92 -18.85 9.95 -15.42
CA PRO A 92 -19.44 8.62 -15.58
C PRO A 92 -18.39 7.54 -15.92
N PRO A 93 -18.51 6.33 -15.34
CA PRO A 93 -17.57 5.25 -15.60
C PRO A 93 -17.62 4.79 -17.06
N THR A 94 -16.49 4.28 -17.54
CA THR A 94 -16.33 3.75 -18.90
C THR A 94 -16.14 2.22 -18.86
N ALA A 95 -16.22 1.55 -20.01
CA ALA A 95 -16.02 0.10 -20.10
C ALA A 95 -14.62 -0.37 -19.64
N ASP A 96 -13.62 0.52 -19.64
CA ASP A 96 -12.25 0.24 -19.18
C ASP A 96 -12.00 0.62 -17.71
N LEU A 97 -13.07 0.90 -16.94
CA LEU A 97 -12.98 1.30 -15.54
C LEU A 97 -12.08 0.39 -14.68
N PRO A 98 -12.21 -0.96 -14.71
CA PRO A 98 -11.40 -1.80 -13.83
C PRO A 98 -9.89 -1.67 -14.09
N LYS A 99 -9.50 -1.48 -15.36
CA LYS A 99 -8.08 -1.27 -15.74
C LYS A 99 -7.57 0.10 -15.32
N GLN A 100 -8.44 1.12 -15.32
CA GLN A 100 -8.08 2.46 -14.83
C GLN A 100 -7.89 2.43 -13.31
N ILE A 101 -8.78 1.76 -12.58
CA ILE A 101 -8.69 1.62 -11.12
C ILE A 101 -7.39 0.92 -10.72
N ILE A 102 -7.07 -0.26 -11.29
CA ILE A 102 -5.85 -0.99 -10.88
C ILE A 102 -4.58 -0.17 -11.13
N ARG A 103 -4.51 0.61 -12.23
CA ARG A 103 -3.34 1.46 -12.52
C ARG A 103 -3.19 2.58 -11.49
N LEU A 104 -4.28 3.25 -11.15
CA LEU A 104 -4.28 4.30 -10.13
C LEU A 104 -3.92 3.71 -8.75
N ALA A 105 -4.52 2.57 -8.38
CA ALA A 105 -4.26 1.90 -7.11
C ALA A 105 -2.81 1.43 -7.00
N MET A 106 -2.23 0.86 -8.06
CA MET A 106 -0.83 0.43 -8.07
C MET A 106 0.14 1.61 -7.93
N ASN A 107 -0.11 2.72 -8.65
CA ASN A 107 0.71 3.93 -8.53
C ASN A 107 0.64 4.49 -7.11
N TYR A 108 -0.57 4.69 -6.58
CA TYR A 108 -0.79 5.14 -5.21
C TYR A 108 -0.05 4.27 -4.19
N PHE A 109 -0.19 2.95 -4.28
CA PHE A 109 0.45 2.01 -3.36
C PHE A 109 1.98 2.04 -3.45
N LEU A 110 2.53 2.05 -4.67
CA LEU A 110 3.98 2.10 -4.87
C LEU A 110 4.55 3.43 -4.37
N ASP A 111 3.98 4.56 -4.77
CA ASP A 111 4.43 5.90 -4.36
C ASP A 111 4.39 6.06 -2.83
N ALA A 112 3.29 5.66 -2.19
CA ALA A 112 3.15 5.70 -0.74
C ALA A 112 4.24 4.86 -0.05
N THR A 113 4.54 3.67 -0.58
CA THR A 113 5.51 2.75 0.02
C THR A 113 6.95 3.22 -0.20
N THR A 114 7.31 3.63 -1.42
CA THR A 114 8.67 4.10 -1.74
C THR A 114 8.98 5.43 -1.09
N PHE A 115 8.01 6.34 -0.99
CA PHE A 115 8.17 7.59 -0.26
C PHE A 115 8.45 7.33 1.22
N THR A 116 7.62 6.51 1.86
CA THR A 116 7.79 6.13 3.27
C THR A 116 9.17 5.47 3.50
N ALA A 117 9.57 4.56 2.61
CA ALA A 117 10.85 3.86 2.69
C ALA A 117 12.02 4.85 2.66
N LYS A 118 11.98 5.82 1.73
CA LYS A 118 12.99 6.88 1.61
C LYS A 118 13.04 7.77 2.85
N GLY A 119 11.89 8.24 3.34
CA GLY A 119 11.81 9.11 4.52
C GLY A 119 12.37 8.46 5.79
N MET A 120 11.95 7.22 6.05
CA MET A 120 12.44 6.42 7.19
C MET A 120 13.83 5.81 6.98
N LYS A 121 14.39 5.97 5.76
CA LYS A 121 15.68 5.40 5.34
C LYS A 121 15.75 3.90 5.62
N VAL A 122 14.71 3.17 5.19
CA VAL A 122 14.61 1.71 5.22
C VAL A 122 14.18 1.19 3.84
N ASP A 123 14.21 -0.11 3.62
CA ASP A 123 13.69 -0.70 2.38
C ASP A 123 12.16 -0.87 2.41
N VAL A 124 11.56 -1.05 1.23
CA VAL A 124 10.11 -1.24 1.08
C VAL A 124 9.56 -2.46 1.83
N VAL A 125 10.37 -3.50 2.06
CA VAL A 125 9.92 -4.68 2.84
C VAL A 125 9.79 -4.32 4.32
N ALA A 126 10.73 -3.54 4.86
CA ALA A 126 10.63 -3.01 6.22
C ALA A 126 9.42 -2.10 6.39
N VAL A 127 9.07 -1.27 5.40
CA VAL A 127 7.83 -0.48 5.43
C VAL A 127 6.59 -1.37 5.52
N LEU A 128 6.49 -2.41 4.69
CA LEU A 128 5.33 -3.33 4.73
C LEU A 128 5.24 -4.06 6.08
N VAL A 129 6.37 -4.48 6.65
CA VAL A 129 6.45 -5.09 7.98
C VAL A 129 6.00 -4.10 9.06
N LEU A 130 6.44 -2.84 9.00
CA LEU A 130 6.01 -1.79 9.92
C LEU A 130 4.50 -1.56 9.85
N ARG A 131 3.92 -1.48 8.64
CA ARG A 131 2.48 -1.30 8.43
C ARG A 131 1.67 -2.47 8.97
N ALA A 132 2.14 -3.70 8.75
CA ALA A 132 1.49 -4.91 9.28
C ALA A 132 1.53 -4.95 10.82
N ILE A 133 2.66 -4.56 11.43
CA ILE A 133 2.77 -4.43 12.89
C ILE A 133 1.79 -3.37 13.40
N ASN A 134 1.78 -2.19 12.78
CA ASN A 134 0.89 -1.10 13.18
C ASN A 134 -0.58 -1.52 13.12
N MET A 135 -1.00 -2.12 11.99
CA MET A 135 -2.39 -2.57 11.82
C MET A 135 -2.76 -3.63 12.87
N ALA A 136 -1.88 -4.60 13.14
CA ALA A 136 -2.13 -5.58 14.18
C ALA A 136 -2.18 -4.94 15.58
N ASN A 137 -1.41 -3.87 15.83
CA ASN A 137 -1.41 -3.18 17.10
C ASN A 137 -2.70 -2.41 17.40
N ILE A 138 -3.35 -1.88 16.36
CA ILE A 138 -4.50 -0.98 16.51
C ILE A 138 -5.79 -1.52 15.90
N SER A 139 -5.80 -2.75 15.36
CA SER A 139 -7.00 -3.28 14.67
C SER A 139 -8.23 -3.27 15.56
N HIS A 140 -8.10 -3.56 16.86
CA HIS A 140 -9.24 -3.51 17.78
C HIS A 140 -9.78 -2.08 17.99
N VAL A 141 -8.94 -1.05 17.87
CA VAL A 141 -9.35 0.37 17.92
C VAL A 141 -10.06 0.75 16.63
N THR A 142 -9.51 0.37 15.47
CA THR A 142 -10.11 0.74 14.17
C THR A 142 -11.46 0.09 13.91
N HIS A 143 -11.77 -1.04 14.56
CA HIS A 143 -13.06 -1.71 14.46
C HIS A 143 -14.06 -1.30 15.56
N ASP A 144 -13.64 -0.51 16.55
CA ASP A 144 -14.51 0.05 17.59
C ASP A 144 -14.81 1.52 17.27
N PRO A 145 -16.06 1.89 16.91
CA PRO A 145 -16.38 3.26 16.53
C PRO A 145 -16.09 4.30 17.63
N ALA A 146 -16.24 3.94 18.91
CA ALA A 146 -15.99 4.86 20.01
C ALA A 146 -14.48 5.13 20.15
N LEU A 147 -13.68 4.07 20.16
CA LEU A 147 -12.22 4.21 20.27
C LEU A 147 -11.62 4.87 19.03
N ALA A 148 -12.16 4.59 17.84
CA ALA A 148 -11.73 5.21 16.59
C ALA A 148 -11.92 6.74 16.61
N VAL A 149 -13.01 7.24 17.20
CA VAL A 149 -13.27 8.68 17.35
C VAL A 149 -12.34 9.29 18.41
N THR A 150 -12.21 8.66 19.57
CA THR A 150 -11.33 9.15 20.66
C THR A 150 -9.88 9.30 20.18
N TYR A 151 -9.32 8.27 19.53
CA TYR A 151 -7.92 8.28 19.12
C TYR A 151 -7.70 8.73 17.66
N ALA A 152 -8.63 9.52 17.10
CA ALA A 152 -8.53 10.05 15.73
C ALA A 152 -7.52 11.21 15.61
N GLY A 153 -7.33 11.98 16.69
CA GLY A 153 -6.53 13.21 16.69
C GLY A 153 -5.03 12.96 16.85
N MET A 154 -4.22 13.97 16.54
CA MET A 154 -2.76 13.96 16.79
C MET A 154 -2.42 14.18 18.28
N GLU A 155 -3.36 14.73 19.06
CA GLU A 155 -3.17 15.04 20.48
C GLU A 155 -3.52 13.83 21.38
N GLU A 156 -4.62 13.15 21.08
CA GLU A 156 -5.06 11.94 21.80
C GLU A 156 -4.44 10.69 21.16
N ILE A 157 -3.16 10.46 21.43
CA ILE A 157 -2.43 9.27 20.95
C ILE A 157 -2.83 8.05 21.80
N LEU A 158 -3.20 6.95 21.14
CA LEU A 158 -3.47 5.67 21.80
C LEU A 158 -2.32 5.29 22.76
N PRO A 159 -2.59 5.06 24.07
CA PRO A 159 -1.57 4.67 25.03
C PRO A 159 -0.86 3.35 24.65
N HIS A 160 0.36 3.15 25.13
CA HIS A 160 1.13 1.94 24.81
C HIS A 160 0.44 0.67 25.32
N GLU A 161 -0.11 0.74 26.51
CA GLU A 161 -0.76 -0.36 27.24
C GLU A 161 -2.06 -0.81 26.56
N ALA A 162 -2.69 0.09 25.80
CA ALA A 162 -3.89 -0.19 25.02
C ALA A 162 -3.58 -0.84 23.66
N ARG A 163 -2.32 -0.86 23.19
CA ARG A 163 -1.95 -1.53 21.93
C ARG A 163 -1.94 -3.04 22.09
N GLN A 164 -2.34 -3.77 21.05
CA GLN A 164 -2.25 -5.23 21.03
C GLN A 164 -0.92 -5.69 20.41
N PRO A 165 -0.06 -6.44 21.11
CA PRO A 165 1.21 -6.91 20.54
C PRO A 165 0.99 -7.87 19.37
N THR A 166 1.95 -7.93 18.44
CA THR A 166 2.01 -8.98 17.41
C THR A 166 3.36 -9.70 17.41
N SER A 167 3.47 -10.84 16.72
CA SER A 167 4.72 -11.60 16.64
C SER A 167 5.36 -11.48 15.25
N VAL A 168 6.69 -11.66 15.18
CA VAL A 168 7.41 -11.77 13.88
C VAL A 168 6.79 -12.87 13.01
N TYR A 169 6.38 -13.98 13.62
CA TYR A 169 5.75 -15.10 12.91
C TYR A 169 4.40 -14.69 12.33
N SER A 170 3.54 -14.04 13.12
CA SER A 170 2.23 -13.57 12.67
C SER A 170 2.37 -12.57 11.51
N VAL A 171 3.32 -11.64 11.61
CA VAL A 171 3.60 -10.65 10.56
C VAL A 171 4.13 -11.32 9.30
N GLY A 172 5.08 -12.25 9.43
CA GLY A 172 5.62 -13.02 8.30
C GLY A 172 4.55 -13.84 7.60
N ARG A 173 3.66 -14.49 8.37
CA ARG A 173 2.52 -15.24 7.84
C ARG A 173 1.54 -14.32 7.11
N PHE A 174 1.19 -13.18 7.70
CA PHE A 174 0.26 -12.21 7.11
C PHE A 174 0.78 -11.63 5.78
N LEU A 175 2.07 -11.32 5.71
CA LEU A 175 2.70 -10.75 4.50
C LEU A 175 3.21 -11.82 3.51
N HIS A 176 2.99 -13.11 3.79
CA HIS A 176 3.55 -14.23 3.03
C HIS A 176 5.08 -14.13 2.84
N LEU A 177 5.79 -13.68 3.88
CA LEU A 177 7.24 -13.58 3.90
C LEU A 177 7.88 -14.75 4.64
N PRO A 178 9.04 -15.26 4.19
CA PRO A 178 9.83 -16.17 5.00
C PRO A 178 10.14 -15.55 6.37
N TYR A 179 10.10 -16.35 7.43
CA TYR A 179 10.33 -15.89 8.80
C TYR A 179 11.62 -15.05 8.92
N GLU A 180 12.73 -15.53 8.36
CA GLU A 180 14.01 -14.81 8.38
C GLU A 180 13.98 -13.46 7.65
N THR A 181 13.11 -13.30 6.65
CA THR A 181 12.94 -12.01 5.96
C THR A 181 12.19 -11.02 6.86
N ALA A 182 11.09 -11.46 7.48
CA ALA A 182 10.34 -10.65 8.44
C ALA A 182 11.20 -10.29 9.66
N ARG A 183 11.93 -11.26 10.23
CA ARG A 183 12.83 -11.05 11.38
C ARG A 183 13.91 -10.02 11.09
N ARG A 184 14.58 -10.11 9.93
CA ARG A 184 15.61 -9.13 9.52
C ARG A 184 15.01 -7.73 9.32
N ALA A 185 13.81 -7.64 8.78
CA ALA A 185 13.11 -6.35 8.63
C ALA A 185 12.77 -5.74 10.00
N VAL A 186 12.28 -6.54 10.95
CA VAL A 186 12.03 -6.11 12.33
C VAL A 186 13.30 -5.58 12.98
N ILE A 187 14.45 -6.27 12.84
CA ILE A 187 15.72 -5.78 13.39
C ILE A 187 16.08 -4.39 12.84
N ARG A 188 15.95 -4.18 11.52
CA ARG A 188 16.19 -2.84 10.92
C ARG A 188 15.24 -1.78 11.46
N LEU A 189 13.98 -2.14 11.72
CA LEU A 189 13.00 -1.22 12.31
C LEU A 189 13.31 -0.92 13.79
N GLU A 190 13.80 -1.91 14.54
CA GLU A 190 14.27 -1.75 15.94
C GLU A 190 15.50 -0.82 15.98
N GLU A 191 16.48 -1.03 15.10
CA GLU A 191 17.66 -0.15 14.94
C GLU A 191 17.29 1.30 14.59
N ARG A 192 16.13 1.50 13.94
CA ARG A 192 15.59 2.81 13.60
C ARG A 192 14.69 3.42 14.68
N GLY A 193 14.45 2.70 15.79
CA GLY A 193 13.52 3.11 16.84
C GLY A 193 12.05 3.15 16.40
N LEU A 194 11.70 2.53 15.26
CA LEU A 194 10.33 2.52 14.72
C LEU A 194 9.47 1.42 15.34
N VAL A 195 10.12 0.33 15.76
CA VAL A 195 9.49 -0.81 16.41
C VAL A 195 10.22 -1.12 17.71
N GLN A 196 9.47 -1.48 18.73
CA GLN A 196 9.97 -1.97 20.01
C GLN A 196 9.49 -3.39 20.28
N ARG A 197 10.30 -4.15 21.01
CA ARG A 197 9.95 -5.49 21.49
C ARG A 197 9.62 -5.41 22.98
N GLY A 198 8.38 -5.72 23.31
CA GLY A 198 7.93 -5.90 24.69
C GLY A 198 7.78 -7.38 25.06
N PRO A 199 7.43 -7.68 26.33
CA PRO A 199 7.28 -9.06 26.82
C PRO A 199 6.26 -9.90 26.02
N LYS A 200 5.26 -9.24 25.44
CA LYS A 200 4.16 -9.88 24.73
C LYS A 200 4.28 -9.85 23.20
N GLY A 201 5.29 -9.17 22.64
CA GLY A 201 5.49 -9.06 21.19
C GLY A 201 6.01 -7.71 20.72
N LEU A 202 5.76 -7.42 19.45
CA LEU A 202 6.20 -6.23 18.73
C LEU A 202 5.13 -5.13 18.79
N PHE A 203 5.62 -3.90 18.95
CA PHE A 203 4.83 -2.67 18.94
C PHE A 203 5.49 -1.63 18.03
N VAL A 204 4.69 -0.81 17.34
CA VAL A 204 5.18 0.48 16.84
C VAL A 204 5.45 1.38 18.03
N SER A 205 6.63 2.01 18.07
CA SER A 205 7.00 2.86 19.19
C SER A 205 6.04 4.06 19.30
N PRO A 206 5.51 4.41 20.49
CA PRO A 206 4.49 5.46 20.62
C PRO A 206 4.98 6.85 20.17
N ASP A 207 6.27 7.14 20.35
CA ASP A 207 6.95 8.37 19.97
C ASP A 207 7.16 8.51 18.45
N VAL A 208 6.90 7.46 17.67
CA VAL A 208 7.09 7.49 16.21
C VAL A 208 6.23 8.55 15.54
N VAL A 209 5.00 8.78 16.05
CA VAL A 209 4.05 9.71 15.43
C VAL A 209 4.44 11.18 15.58
N THR A 210 5.34 11.51 16.52
CA THR A 210 5.82 12.89 16.75
C THR A 210 7.16 13.16 16.06
N ARG A 211 7.79 12.15 15.44
CA ARG A 211 9.05 12.34 14.74
C ARG A 211 8.88 13.15 13.45
N PRO A 212 9.75 14.12 13.16
CA PRO A 212 9.62 14.95 11.96
C PRO A 212 9.59 14.17 10.64
N ASP A 213 10.43 13.14 10.50
CA ASP A 213 10.48 12.28 9.29
C ASP A 213 9.19 11.49 9.07
N VAL A 214 8.52 11.11 10.15
CA VAL A 214 7.25 10.40 10.11
C VAL A 214 6.09 11.34 9.84
N LEU A 215 6.08 12.52 10.47
CA LEU A 215 5.07 13.55 10.24
C LEU A 215 5.07 14.05 8.80
N GLU A 216 6.27 14.30 8.23
CA GLU A 216 6.42 14.61 6.79
C GLU A 216 5.88 13.47 5.92
N GLY A 217 6.19 12.22 6.29
CA GLY A 217 5.61 10.99 5.75
C GLY A 217 4.08 11.00 5.70
N MET A 218 3.46 11.34 6.82
CA MET A 218 2.00 11.38 6.98
C MET A 218 1.37 12.47 6.13
N LEU A 219 1.92 13.69 6.15
CA LEU A 219 1.41 14.81 5.35
C LEU A 219 1.48 14.52 3.85
N TYR A 220 2.59 13.94 3.38
CA TYR A 220 2.69 13.49 2.00
C TYR A 220 1.65 12.41 1.68
N LEU A 221 1.45 11.44 2.57
CA LEU A 221 0.46 10.38 2.36
C LEU A 221 -0.96 10.93 2.30
N VAL A 222 -1.30 11.93 3.12
CA VAL A 222 -2.59 12.64 3.04
C VAL A 222 -2.75 13.29 1.67
N ALA A 223 -1.76 14.07 1.22
CA ALA A 223 -1.81 14.73 -0.09
C ALA A 223 -1.91 13.71 -1.25
N LEU A 224 -1.15 12.61 -1.17
CA LEU A 224 -1.20 11.53 -2.15
C LEU A 224 -2.56 10.82 -2.15
N THR A 225 -3.17 10.62 -0.98
CA THR A 225 -4.51 10.04 -0.83
C THR A 225 -5.56 10.95 -1.44
N GLU A 226 -5.49 12.26 -1.20
CA GLU A 226 -6.38 13.23 -1.84
C GLU A 226 -6.26 13.22 -3.36
N ALA A 227 -5.02 13.19 -3.89
CA ALA A 227 -4.78 13.11 -5.32
C ALA A 227 -5.38 11.83 -5.91
N TYR A 228 -5.14 10.68 -5.26
CA TYR A 228 -5.70 9.39 -5.65
C TYR A 228 -7.23 9.41 -5.67
N LEU A 229 -7.88 9.94 -4.63
CA LEU A 229 -9.35 10.08 -4.57
C LEU A 229 -9.88 11.00 -5.68
N LYS A 230 -9.19 12.10 -6.00
CA LYS A 230 -9.54 13.00 -7.11
C LYS A 230 -9.44 12.28 -8.46
N ASP A 231 -8.41 11.46 -8.67
CA ASP A 231 -8.24 10.68 -9.90
C ASP A 231 -9.27 9.55 -10.03
N LEU A 232 -9.62 8.88 -8.92
CA LEU A 232 -10.71 7.91 -8.89
C LEU A 232 -12.06 8.55 -9.27
N ALA A 233 -12.36 9.75 -8.76
CA ALA A 233 -13.57 10.47 -9.14
C ALA A 233 -13.63 10.75 -10.64
N ARG A 234 -12.49 11.14 -11.25
CA ARG A 234 -12.39 11.41 -12.69
C ARG A 234 -12.65 10.20 -13.59
N VAL A 235 -12.51 8.99 -13.06
CA VAL A 235 -12.82 7.74 -13.80
C VAL A 235 -14.17 7.14 -13.39
N GLY A 236 -14.85 7.72 -12.40
CA GLY A 236 -16.22 7.37 -12.02
C GLY A 236 -16.37 6.64 -10.69
N ILE A 237 -15.35 6.65 -9.85
CA ILE A 237 -15.42 6.15 -8.47
C ILE A 237 -15.40 7.34 -7.50
N ALA A 238 -16.54 7.62 -6.86
CA ALA A 238 -16.63 8.65 -5.83
C ALA A 238 -17.63 8.26 -4.74
N TYR A 239 -17.35 8.65 -3.49
CA TYR A 239 -18.35 8.56 -2.43
C TYR A 239 -19.49 9.54 -2.71
N ARG A 240 -20.72 9.03 -2.73
CA ARG A 240 -21.94 9.83 -2.78
C ARG A 240 -22.64 9.67 -1.44
N PRO A 241 -22.67 10.70 -0.58
CA PRO A 241 -23.49 10.64 0.61
C PRO A 241 -24.93 10.41 0.18
N ASN A 242 -25.60 9.45 0.81
CA ASN A 242 -27.03 9.24 0.60
C ASN A 242 -27.74 10.52 1.08
N PRO A 243 -28.57 11.19 0.27
CA PRO A 243 -29.22 12.46 0.67
C PRO A 243 -30.15 12.35 1.90
N GLY A 244 -30.28 11.17 2.53
CA GLY A 244 -31.06 10.95 3.75
C GLY A 244 -30.26 10.43 4.95
N SER A 245 -28.93 10.42 4.95
CA SER A 245 -28.14 10.03 6.12
C SER A 245 -27.89 11.24 7.05
N PRO A 246 -28.35 11.23 8.31
CA PRO A 246 -27.97 12.25 9.27
C PRO A 246 -26.47 12.12 9.58
N GLY A 247 -25.78 13.27 9.61
CA GLY A 247 -24.37 13.39 9.97
C GLY A 247 -24.10 13.31 11.46
#